data_AF-A0A1H4JKK0-F1
#
_entry.id   AF-A0A1H4JKK0-F1
#
_cell.length_a   1.000
_cell.length_b   1.000
_cell.length_c   1.000
_cell.angle_alpha   90.00
_cell.angle_beta   90.00
_cell.angle_gamma   90.00
#
_symmetry.space_group_name_H-M   'P 1'
#
loop_
_entity.id
_entity.type
_entity.pdbx_description
1 polymer ?
#
loop_
_entity_poly.entity_id
_entity_poly.type
_entity_poly.pdbx_seq_one_letter_code
_entity_poly.pdbx_strand_id
1 'polypeptide(L)'
;MTHDSSPHPLTSTETAATTAAPRSAAEHYAAAETLFARARAMHPELRSRAADEDEYRRCLDWADMHLRLAEALTAGAGLLATQLRLKADGYRLLTHLGSEAYQWDTLLKDLHRKPEGTP
;
A
#
# COMPACT_ATOMS: atom_id res chain seq x y z
N MET A 1 -48.35 -15.71 30.94
CA MET A 1 -47.69 -14.39 30.88
C MET A 1 -46.19 -14.66 30.90
N THR A 2 -45.59 -15.24 29.86
CA THR A 2 -45.05 -14.62 28.63
C THR A 2 -44.11 -13.44 28.87
N HIS A 3 -42.85 -13.70 28.50
CA HIS A 3 -41.75 -12.79 28.16
C HIS A 3 -41.14 -11.95 29.28
N ASP A 4 -39.89 -12.28 29.63
CA ASP A 4 -38.86 -11.30 29.36
C ASP A 4 -37.71 -11.96 28.60
N SER A 5 -37.42 -11.38 27.45
CA SER A 5 -36.54 -11.89 26.41
C SER A 5 -35.41 -10.89 26.25
N SER A 6 -34.18 -11.39 26.42
CA SER A 6 -32.95 -11.01 25.74
C SER A 6 -31.84 -10.50 26.67
N PRO A 7 -30.72 -11.24 26.78
CA PRO A 7 -29.43 -10.60 26.95
C PRO A 7 -29.08 -9.88 25.64
N HIS A 8 -28.84 -8.58 25.68
CA HIS A 8 -28.14 -7.91 24.60
C HIS A 8 -26.64 -8.12 24.80
N PRO A 9 -25.96 -8.98 24.01
CA PRO A 9 -24.55 -8.76 23.79
C PRO A 9 -24.46 -7.50 22.92
N LEU A 10 -24.04 -6.38 23.51
CA LEU A 10 -23.33 -5.36 22.75
C LEU A 10 -21.98 -5.96 22.40
N THR A 11 -21.97 -6.90 21.46
CA THR A 11 -20.83 -7.08 20.57
C THR A 11 -20.71 -5.76 19.84
N SER A 12 -19.94 -4.85 20.44
CA SER A 12 -19.12 -3.94 19.67
C SER A 12 -18.39 -4.83 18.69
N THR A 13 -18.93 -4.93 17.48
CA THR A 13 -18.14 -5.14 16.27
C THR A 13 -17.23 -3.91 16.18
N GLU A 14 -16.25 -3.87 17.07
CA GLU A 14 -14.94 -3.37 16.76
C GLU A 14 -14.50 -4.28 15.62
N THR A 15 -14.89 -3.88 14.41
CA THR A 15 -14.24 -4.32 13.21
C THR A 15 -12.80 -3.87 13.40
N ALA A 16 -12.02 -4.73 14.06
CA ALA A 16 -10.61 -4.85 13.86
C ALA A 16 -10.49 -5.16 12.36
N ALA A 17 -10.54 -4.08 11.57
CA ALA A 17 -10.00 -4.07 10.24
C ALA A 17 -8.54 -4.41 10.48
N THR A 18 -8.22 -5.69 10.35
CA THR A 18 -6.86 -6.16 10.26
C THR A 18 -6.20 -5.26 9.24
N THR A 19 -5.37 -4.33 9.70
CA THR A 19 -4.66 -3.35 8.85
C THR A 19 -3.58 -4.11 8.11
N ALA A 20 -3.98 -5.07 7.27
CA ALA A 20 -3.09 -5.78 6.41
C ALA A 20 -2.46 -4.73 5.51
N ALA A 21 -1.12 -4.70 5.48
CA ALA A 21 -0.40 -3.83 4.58
C ALA A 21 -0.90 -4.05 3.14
N PRO A 22 -1.16 -2.99 2.37
CA PRO A 22 -1.58 -3.10 0.97
C PRO A 22 -0.66 -4.03 0.18
N ARG A 23 -1.25 -4.89 -0.67
CA ARG A 23 -0.55 -5.91 -1.46
C ARG A 23 -0.68 -5.71 -2.96
N SER A 24 -1.52 -4.77 -3.39
CA SER A 24 -1.81 -4.51 -4.80
C SER A 24 -1.79 -3.02 -5.10
N ALA A 25 -1.55 -2.66 -6.36
CA ALA A 25 -1.59 -1.26 -6.79
C ALA A 25 -2.92 -0.59 -6.43
N ALA A 26 -4.04 -1.30 -6.62
CA ALA A 26 -5.37 -0.81 -6.27
C ALA A 26 -5.53 -0.55 -4.76
N GLU A 27 -5.00 -1.43 -3.90
CA GLU A 27 -5.01 -1.21 -2.45
C GLU A 27 -4.10 -0.05 -2.04
N HIS A 28 -2.96 0.14 -2.70
CA HIS A 28 -2.11 1.31 -2.49
C HIS A 28 -2.82 2.60 -2.92
N TYR A 29 -3.53 2.62 -4.06
CA TYR A 29 -4.37 3.76 -4.46
C TYR A 29 -5.46 4.07 -3.43
N ALA A 30 -6.20 3.06 -2.97
CA ALA A 30 -7.25 3.25 -1.96
C ALA A 30 -6.69 3.78 -0.62
N ALA A 31 -5.50 3.31 -0.21
CA ALA A 31 -4.80 3.83 0.96
C ALA A 31 -4.40 5.31 0.78
N ALA A 32 -3.86 5.69 -0.39
CA ALA A 32 -3.54 7.08 -0.69
C ALA A 32 -4.80 7.97 -0.67
N GLU A 33 -5.90 7.52 -1.26
CA GLU A 33 -7.17 8.26 -1.25
C GLU A 33 -7.70 8.50 0.18
N THR A 34 -7.58 7.49 1.05
CA THR A 34 -7.96 7.60 2.47
C THR A 34 -7.12 8.65 3.18
N LEU A 35 -5.81 8.66 2.95
CA LEU A 35 -4.88 9.64 3.52
C LEU A 35 -5.15 11.06 2.99
N PHE A 36 -5.41 11.22 1.69
CA PHE A 36 -5.82 12.51 1.14
C PHE A 36 -7.16 12.99 1.69
N ALA A 37 -8.14 12.09 1.86
CA ALA A 37 -9.42 12.44 2.47
C ALA A 37 -9.23 12.96 3.90
N ARG A 38 -8.36 12.30 4.68
CA ARG A 38 -7.98 12.74 6.01
C ARG A 38 -7.28 14.10 6.00
N ALA A 39 -6.31 14.30 5.11
CA ALA A 39 -5.62 15.58 4.95
C ALA A 39 -6.59 16.73 4.60
N ARG A 40 -7.54 16.49 3.69
CA ARG A 40 -8.58 17.47 3.34
C ARG A 40 -9.49 17.82 4.51
N ALA A 41 -9.82 16.86 5.37
CA ALA A 41 -10.65 17.10 6.55
C ALA A 41 -9.94 17.99 7.59
N MET A 42 -8.61 17.86 7.73
CA MET A 42 -7.81 18.68 8.66
C MET A 42 -7.49 20.08 8.13
N HIS A 43 -7.52 20.27 6.81
CA HIS A 43 -7.11 21.52 6.17
C HIS A 43 -7.78 22.80 6.72
N PRO A 44 -9.08 22.83 7.06
CA PRO A 44 -9.73 24.01 7.65
C PRO A 44 -9.15 24.43 9.01
N GLU A 45 -8.61 23.49 9.78
CA GLU A 45 -8.16 23.68 11.16
C GLU A 45 -6.65 23.97 11.26
N LEU A 46 -5.91 23.80 10.16
CA LEU A 46 -4.45 23.96 10.05
C LEU A 46 -3.90 25.27 10.65
N ARG A 47 -4.63 26.38 10.50
CA ARG A 47 -4.18 27.70 11.01
C ARG A 47 -4.29 27.83 12.53
N SER A 48 -4.98 26.91 13.19
CA SER A 48 -5.33 27.03 14.60
C SER A 48 -4.39 26.25 15.53
N ARG A 49 -3.70 25.21 15.03
CA ARG A 49 -2.85 24.34 15.84
C ARG A 49 -1.68 23.78 15.02
N ALA A 50 -0.46 24.01 15.51
CA ALA A 50 0.77 23.47 14.88
C ALA A 50 0.80 21.93 14.80
N ALA A 51 0.15 21.23 15.74
CA ALA A 51 0.05 19.76 15.71
C ALA A 51 -0.75 19.23 14.49
N ASP A 52 -1.70 20.02 13.98
CA ASP A 52 -2.51 19.64 12.82
C ASP A 52 -1.71 19.81 11.51
N GLU A 53 -0.70 20.68 11.51
CA GLU A 53 0.21 20.89 10.37
C GLU A 53 1.17 19.72 10.18
N ASP A 54 1.74 19.18 11.27
CA ASP A 54 2.60 18.00 11.20
C ASP A 54 1.82 16.75 10.78
N GLU A 55 0.61 16.54 11.30
CA GLU A 55 -0.22 15.39 10.90
C GLU A 55 -0.73 15.51 9.45
N TYR A 56 -1.06 16.73 9.01
CA TYR A 56 -1.41 17.01 7.62
C TYR A 56 -0.26 16.65 6.68
N ARG A 57 0.96 17.12 6.99
CA ARG A 57 2.15 16.80 6.19
C ARG A 57 2.42 15.30 6.17
N ARG A 58 2.34 14.62 7.31
CA ARG A 58 2.45 13.16 7.37
C ARG A 58 1.43 12.49 6.45
N CYS A 59 0.17 12.90 6.48
CA CYS A 59 -0.84 12.30 5.60
C CYS A 59 -0.47 12.44 4.11
N LEU A 60 0.06 13.60 3.70
CA LEU A 60 0.50 13.81 2.32
C LEU A 60 1.74 12.97 1.96
N ASP A 61 2.73 12.90 2.85
CA ASP A 61 3.96 12.12 2.61
C ASP A 61 3.65 10.63 2.46
N TRP A 62 2.79 10.08 3.33
CA TRP A 62 2.34 8.70 3.23
C TRP A 62 1.50 8.47 1.97
N ALA A 63 0.62 9.42 1.60
CA ALA A 63 -0.17 9.29 0.38
C ALA A 63 0.71 9.26 -0.88
N ASP A 64 1.73 10.13 -0.96
CA ASP A 64 2.70 10.14 -2.06
C ASP A 64 3.47 8.81 -2.14
N MET A 65 3.92 8.28 -0.99
CA MET A 65 4.56 6.97 -0.95
C MET A 65 3.65 5.87 -1.51
N HIS A 66 2.38 5.83 -1.09
CA HIS A 66 1.42 4.85 -1.59
C HIS A 66 1.20 4.97 -3.11
N LEU A 67 1.11 6.20 -3.64
CA LEU A 67 1.00 6.42 -5.08
C LEU A 67 2.22 5.90 -5.84
N ARG A 68 3.44 6.20 -5.38
CA ARG A 68 4.68 5.70 -6.02
C ARG A 68 4.76 4.17 -6.02
N LEU A 69 4.33 3.53 -4.93
CA LEU A 69 4.25 2.07 -4.87
C LEU A 69 3.22 1.52 -5.85
N ALA A 70 2.05 2.16 -5.95
CA ALA A 70 1.03 1.77 -6.92
C ALA A 70 1.52 1.90 -8.37
N GLU A 71 2.19 3.01 -8.70
CA GLU A 71 2.80 3.25 -10.01
C GLU A 71 3.85 2.19 -10.36
N ALA A 72 4.76 1.87 -9.43
CA ALA A 72 5.77 0.85 -9.64
C ALA A 72 5.15 -0.54 -9.88
N LEU A 73 4.14 -0.91 -9.10
CA LEU A 73 3.41 -2.16 -9.28
C LEU A 73 2.69 -2.22 -10.63
N THR A 74 2.03 -1.14 -11.04
CA THR A 74 1.36 -1.04 -12.34
C THR A 74 2.35 -1.14 -13.50
N ALA A 75 3.49 -0.46 -13.42
CA ALA A 75 4.55 -0.54 -14.43
C ALA A 75 5.13 -1.96 -14.53
N GLY A 76 5.42 -2.60 -13.40
CA GLY A 76 5.89 -3.98 -13.35
C GLY A 76 4.88 -4.98 -13.95
N ALA A 77 3.59 -4.81 -13.65
CA ALA A 77 2.52 -5.62 -14.24
C ALA A 77 2.43 -5.44 -15.77
N GLY A 78 2.56 -4.21 -16.27
CA GLY A 78 2.58 -3.90 -17.70
C GLY A 78 3.78 -4.52 -18.43
N LEU A 79 4.95 -4.50 -17.79
CA LEU A 79 6.15 -5.15 -18.30
C LEU A 79 5.96 -6.66 -18.45
N LEU A 80 5.45 -7.32 -17.41
CA LEU A 80 5.18 -8.76 -17.42
C LEU A 80 4.12 -9.12 -18.48
N ALA A 81 3.04 -8.36 -18.58
CA ALA A 81 2.00 -8.57 -19.60
C ALA A 81 2.58 -8.45 -21.03
N THR A 82 3.43 -7.45 -21.27
CA THR A 82 4.11 -7.27 -22.56
C THR A 82 5.05 -8.43 -22.85
N GLN A 83 5.83 -8.88 -21.87
CA GLN A 83 6.71 -10.04 -22.00
C GLN A 83 5.94 -11.31 -22.37
N LEU A 84 4.82 -11.58 -21.69
CA LEU A 84 3.98 -12.73 -21.94
C LEU A 84 3.40 -12.69 -23.36
N ARG A 85 2.94 -11.52 -23.83
CA ARG A 85 2.45 -11.34 -25.19
C ARG A 85 3.54 -11.58 -26.24
N LEU A 86 4.70 -10.93 -26.08
CA LEU A 86 5.83 -11.11 -27.00
C LEU A 86 6.31 -12.57 -27.06
N LYS A 87 6.30 -13.27 -25.93
CA LYS A 87 6.62 -14.70 -25.86
C LYS A 87 5.59 -15.53 -26.63
N ALA A 88 4.29 -15.22 -26.51
CA ALA A 88 3.23 -15.89 -27.27
C ALA A 88 3.38 -15.64 -28.79
N ASP A 89 3.82 -14.43 -29.17
CA ASP A 89 4.06 -14.03 -30.56
C ASP A 89 5.40 -14.55 -31.12
N GLY A 90 6.16 -15.35 -30.35
CA GLY A 90 7.41 -15.97 -30.78
C GLY A 90 8.67 -15.08 -30.67
N TYR A 91 8.55 -13.86 -30.14
CA TYR A 91 9.69 -12.98 -29.93
C TYR A 91 10.48 -13.36 -28.66
N ARG A 92 11.80 -13.57 -28.81
CA ARG A 92 12.72 -13.73 -27.68
C ARG A 92 13.26 -12.36 -27.22
N LEU A 93 12.42 -11.57 -26.56
CA LEU A 93 12.87 -10.39 -25.80
C LEU A 93 13.43 -10.74 -24.41
N LEU A 94 13.62 -12.04 -24.14
CA LEU A 94 13.61 -12.65 -22.80
C LEU A 94 14.90 -12.47 -21.99
N THR A 95 16.02 -12.15 -22.62
CA THR A 95 17.32 -12.17 -21.94
C THR A 95 17.50 -11.00 -20.96
N HIS A 96 16.96 -9.82 -21.29
CA HIS A 96 17.14 -8.61 -20.47
C HIS A 96 16.10 -8.45 -19.36
N LEU A 97 14.87 -8.90 -19.59
CA LEU A 97 13.79 -8.82 -18.59
C LEU A 97 14.02 -9.78 -17.42
N GLY A 98 14.50 -10.99 -17.72
CA GLY A 98 14.86 -11.96 -16.69
C GLY A 98 16.03 -11.48 -15.83
N SER A 99 17.06 -10.87 -16.46
CA SER A 99 18.20 -10.31 -15.71
C SER A 99 17.79 -9.12 -14.84
N GLU A 100 16.92 -8.26 -15.34
CA GLU A 100 16.43 -7.10 -14.59
C GLU A 100 15.61 -7.55 -13.37
N ALA A 101 14.63 -8.44 -13.57
CA ALA A 101 13.81 -8.99 -12.48
C ALA A 101 14.66 -9.72 -11.43
N TYR A 102 15.70 -10.45 -11.87
CA TYR A 102 16.64 -11.11 -10.96
C TYR A 102 17.45 -10.09 -10.13
N GLN A 103 17.91 -8.99 -10.73
CA GLN A 103 18.62 -7.94 -10.01
C GLN A 103 17.72 -7.26 -8.96
N TRP A 104 16.46 -6.98 -9.32
CA TRP A 104 15.47 -6.45 -8.37
C TRP A 104 15.18 -7.41 -7.22
N ASP A 105 14.96 -8.69 -7.50
CA ASP A 105 14.74 -9.72 -6.46
C ASP A 105 15.96 -9.85 -5.53
N THR A 106 17.18 -9.81 -6.08
CA THR A 106 18.42 -9.85 -5.29
C THR A 106 18.54 -8.64 -4.37
N LEU A 107 18.36 -7.43 -4.91
CA LEU A 107 18.40 -6.19 -4.14
C LEU A 107 17.37 -6.19 -3.00
N LEU A 108 16.13 -6.61 -3.29
CA LEU A 108 15.07 -6.69 -2.29
C LEU A 108 15.39 -7.71 -1.19
N LYS A 109 15.98 -8.85 -1.53
CA LYS A 109 16.43 -9.84 -0.53
C LYS A 109 17.52 -9.29 0.36
N ASP A 110 18.48 -8.57 -0.20
CA ASP A 110 19.57 -7.95 0.56
C ASP A 110 19.06 -6.84 1.49
N LEU A 111 18.06 -6.05 1.07
CA LEU A 111 17.43 -5.04 1.94
C LEU A 111 16.58 -5.66 3.07
N HIS A 112 15.95 -6.83 2.82
CA HIS A 112 15.18 -7.54 3.85
C HIS A 112 16.06 -8.35 4.81
N ARG A 113 17.30 -8.68 4.43
CA ARG A 113 18.29 -9.23 5.35
C ARG A 113 18.71 -8.08 6.28
N LYS A 114 18.10 -8.02 7.48
CA LYS A 114 18.54 -7.12 8.57
C LYS A 114 20.07 -7.18 8.67
N PRO A 115 20.77 -6.07 8.98
CA PRO A 115 22.18 -6.14 9.30
C PRO A 115 22.31 -7.02 10.54
N GLU A 116 22.80 -8.25 10.35
CA GLU A 116 23.18 -9.10 11.46
C GLU A 116 24.40 -8.45 12.11
N GLY A 117 24.19 -7.92 13.31
CA GLY A 117 25.23 -7.63 14.29
C GLY A 117 26.42 -6.81 13.81
N THR A 118 26.38 -5.50 14.07
CA THR A 118 27.61 -4.81 14.46
C THR A 118 27.81 -5.01 15.97
N PRO A 119 28.99 -5.47 16.41
CA PRO A 119 29.30 -5.68 17.84
C PRO A 119 29.25 -4.39 18.66
#